data_AF-A0A2H0YYP0-F1
#
_entry.id   AF-A0A2H0YYP0-F1
#
_cell.length_a   1.000
_cell.length_b   1.000
_cell.length_c   1.000
_cell.angle_alpha   90.00
_cell.angle_beta   90.00
_cell.angle_gamma   90.00
#
_symmetry.space_group_name_H-M   'P 1'
#
loop_
_entity.id
_entity.type
_entity.pdbx_description
1 polymer ?
#
loop_
_entity_poly.entity_id
_entity_poly.type
_entity_poly.pdbx_seq_one_letter_code
_entity_poly.pdbx_strand_id
1 'polypeptide(L)'
;MKDNHIKLNTIFFLLSYGDSDHNIKVEISTRTHVPDIQEQYELKEYLGISMLVGKKEYLFAGRLTALTSRNETAMRDIYDVWYFAKNNWDISTEILKIMADKTIQEHLADCIAIIENVKDNQILQGLGELLSEKEKMWVKTDLRKETAFFAQKLPVCAEGAMMGECGLCQTPSV
;
A
#
# COMPACT_ATOMS: atom_id res chain seq x y z
N MET A 1 10.65 24.40 -13.55
CA MET A 1 10.12 23.06 -13.90
C MET A 1 11.17 22.35 -14.74
N LYS A 2 11.62 21.17 -14.32
CA LYS A 2 12.82 20.50 -14.86
C LYS A 2 12.50 19.47 -15.93
N ASP A 3 11.39 18.75 -15.81
CA ASP A 3 10.96 17.72 -16.77
C ASP A 3 9.44 17.56 -16.80
N ASN A 4 8.88 17.20 -17.96
CA ASN A 4 7.52 16.70 -18.12
C ASN A 4 7.40 15.70 -19.26
N HIS A 5 6.51 14.73 -19.06
CA HIS A 5 6.08 13.83 -20.12
C HIS A 5 4.71 13.25 -19.81
N ILE A 6 4.03 12.82 -20.88
CA ILE A 6 2.85 11.97 -20.78
C ILE A 6 3.32 10.53 -21.00
N LYS A 7 3.22 9.70 -19.95
CA LYS A 7 3.42 8.25 -19.99
C LYS A 7 2.08 7.56 -20.23
N LEU A 8 2.10 6.27 -20.57
CA LEU A 8 0.90 5.47 -20.64
C LEU A 8 0.14 5.54 -19.30
N ASN A 9 -1.05 6.14 -19.33
CA ASN A 9 -1.92 6.36 -18.17
C ASN A 9 -1.36 7.27 -17.05
N THR A 10 -0.36 8.12 -17.31
CA THR A 10 0.23 8.99 -16.27
C THR A 10 0.75 10.30 -16.83
N ILE A 11 0.33 11.42 -16.25
CA ILE A 11 0.93 12.74 -16.48
C ILE A 11 2.00 12.96 -15.41
N PHE A 12 3.20 13.35 -15.82
CA PHE A 12 4.35 13.49 -14.93
C PHE A 12 4.96 14.89 -14.99
N PHE A 13 5.34 15.41 -13.83
CA PHE A 13 6.10 16.64 -13.67
C PHE A 13 7.26 16.41 -12.68
N LEU A 14 8.45 16.90 -13.03
CA LEU A 14 9.57 17.03 -12.11
C LEU A 14 9.83 18.52 -11.83
N LEU A 15 9.54 18.94 -10.61
CA LEU A 15 9.79 20.30 -10.14
C LEU A 15 11.19 20.36 -9.52
N SER A 16 11.99 21.33 -9.94
CA SER A 16 13.31 21.63 -9.38
C SER A 16 13.30 23.06 -8.86
N TYR A 17 13.89 23.26 -7.69
CA TYR A 17 14.03 24.56 -7.02
C TYR A 17 15.47 25.08 -7.06
N GLY A 18 16.43 24.28 -7.52
CA GLY A 18 17.85 24.60 -7.61
C GLY A 18 18.68 23.34 -7.86
N ASP A 19 19.95 23.50 -8.21
CA ASP A 19 20.83 22.35 -8.48
C ASP A 19 21.19 21.55 -7.22
N SER A 20 21.20 22.22 -6.06
CA SER A 20 21.44 21.62 -4.74
C SER A 20 20.16 21.22 -3.99
N ASP A 21 18.99 21.58 -4.52
CA ASP A 21 17.71 21.39 -3.83
C ASP A 21 17.03 20.08 -4.21
N HIS A 22 16.15 19.60 -3.31
CA HIS A 22 15.37 18.41 -3.58
C HIS A 22 14.32 18.67 -4.66
N ASN A 23 14.23 17.75 -5.62
CA ASN A 23 13.21 17.78 -6.64
C ASN A 23 11.89 17.20 -6.10
N ILE A 24 10.76 17.78 -6.50
CA ILE A 24 9.43 17.24 -6.21
C ILE A 24 8.91 16.54 -7.47
N LYS A 25 8.61 15.24 -7.35
CA LYS A 25 7.98 14.45 -8.40
C LYS A 25 6.47 14.47 -8.22
N VAL A 26 5.74 14.90 -9.23
CA VAL A 26 4.28 14.89 -9.26
C VAL A 26 3.83 13.93 -10.36
N GLU A 27 3.04 12.93 -9.99
CA GLU A 27 2.46 11.95 -10.91
C GLU A 27 0.94 11.95 -10.76
N ILE A 28 0.24 12.10 -11.89
CA ILE A 28 -1.22 12.11 -11.95
C ILE A 28 -1.64 10.92 -12.81
N SER A 29 -2.31 9.94 -12.19
CA SER A 29 -2.91 8.82 -12.91
C SER A 29 -4.10 9.31 -13.74
N THR A 30 -4.20 8.86 -14.99
CA THR A 30 -5.36 9.13 -15.86
C THR A 30 -6.29 7.93 -15.97
N ARG A 31 -6.09 6.89 -15.14
CA ARG A 31 -6.92 5.67 -15.15
C ARG A 31 -8.29 5.96 -14.53
N THR A 32 -9.33 5.37 -15.10
CA THR A 32 -10.74 5.54 -14.65
C THR A 32 -11.40 4.22 -14.23
N HIS A 33 -10.61 3.21 -13.87
CA HIS A 33 -11.11 1.84 -13.60
C HIS A 33 -11.81 1.71 -12.25
N VAL A 34 -11.52 2.59 -11.30
CA VAL A 34 -12.22 2.64 -10.01
C VAL A 34 -13.47 3.50 -10.18
N PRO A 35 -14.69 2.93 -10.09
CA PRO A 35 -15.92 3.71 -10.12
C PRO A 35 -15.97 4.62 -8.90
N ASP A 36 -16.60 5.79 -9.06
CA ASP A 36 -16.85 6.75 -7.97
C ASP A 36 -15.62 7.03 -7.11
N ILE A 37 -14.45 7.19 -7.76
CA ILE A 37 -13.16 7.35 -7.10
C ILE A 37 -13.15 8.44 -6.03
N GLN A 38 -13.99 9.47 -6.16
CA GLN A 38 -14.13 10.54 -5.17
C GLN A 38 -14.60 10.02 -3.80
N GLU A 39 -15.40 8.96 -3.75
CA GLU A 39 -15.86 8.32 -2.52
C GLU A 39 -14.73 7.58 -1.78
N GLN A 40 -13.62 7.30 -2.46
CA GLN A 40 -12.44 6.69 -1.87
C GLN A 40 -11.51 7.73 -1.20
N TYR A 41 -11.91 9.00 -1.20
CA TYR A 41 -11.17 10.10 -0.59
C TYR A 41 -11.99 10.75 0.52
N GLU A 42 -11.30 11.33 1.48
CA GLU A 42 -11.84 12.11 2.57
C GLU A 42 -11.12 13.45 2.66
N LEU A 43 -11.85 14.49 3.09
CA LEU A 43 -11.26 15.81 3.30
C LEU A 43 -10.48 15.79 4.62
N LYS A 44 -9.19 16.13 4.57
CA LYS A 44 -8.34 16.33 5.75
C LYS A 44 -7.73 17.72 5.73
N GLU A 45 -7.44 18.23 6.92
CA GLU A 45 -6.71 19.48 7.08
C GLU A 45 -5.27 19.19 7.49
N TYR A 46 -4.33 19.84 6.82
CA TYR A 46 -2.93 19.84 7.21
C TYR A 46 -2.38 21.26 7.10
N LEU A 47 -1.90 21.81 8.22
CA LEU A 47 -1.37 23.17 8.31
C LEU A 47 -2.34 24.25 7.78
N GLY A 48 -3.64 24.10 8.04
CA GLY A 48 -4.68 25.02 7.57
C GLY A 48 -5.05 24.88 6.09
N ILE A 49 -4.52 23.87 5.38
CA ILE A 49 -4.86 23.57 3.99
C ILE A 49 -5.75 22.33 3.96
N SER A 50 -6.94 22.47 3.39
CA SER A 50 -7.84 21.34 3.16
C SER A 50 -7.41 20.56 1.91
N MET A 51 -7.26 19.24 2.05
CA MET A 51 -6.79 18.33 1.02
C MET A 51 -7.70 17.09 0.95
N LEU A 52 -8.00 16.63 -0.27
CA LEU A 52 -8.59 15.31 -0.47
C LEU A 52 -7.50 14.26 -0.33
N VAL A 53 -7.67 13.34 0.62
CA VAL A 53 -6.71 12.27 0.93
C VAL A 53 -7.40 10.93 0.79
N GLY A 54 -6.74 9.93 0.20
CA GLY A 54 -7.30 8.59 0.10
C GLY A 54 -7.63 8.02 1.47
N LYS A 55 -8.81 7.40 1.59
CA LYS A 55 -9.22 6.67 2.79
C LYS A 55 -8.26 5.51 3.05
N LYS A 56 -8.15 5.09 4.32
CA LYS A 56 -7.17 4.09 4.75
C LYS A 56 -7.32 2.76 4.00
N GLU A 57 -8.56 2.32 3.86
CA GLU A 57 -8.96 1.08 3.21
C GLU A 57 -8.67 1.07 1.70
N TYR A 58 -8.77 2.23 1.06
CA TYR A 58 -8.38 2.43 -0.34
C TYR A 58 -6.86 2.40 -0.49
N LEU A 59 -6.13 3.11 0.37
CA LEU A 59 -4.67 3.14 0.35
C LEU A 59 -4.07 1.76 0.60
N PHE A 60 -4.66 0.98 1.51
CA PHE A 60 -4.19 -0.37 1.80
C PHE A 60 -4.40 -1.31 0.60
N ALA A 61 -5.58 -1.31 -0.01
CA ALA A 61 -5.84 -2.06 -1.24
C ALA A 61 -4.87 -1.69 -2.37
N GLY A 62 -4.56 -0.40 -2.51
CA GLY A 62 -3.58 0.10 -3.47
C GLY A 62 -2.16 -0.44 -3.22
N ARG A 63 -1.71 -0.53 -1.96
CA ARG A 63 -0.39 -1.08 -1.62
C ARG A 63 -0.30 -2.58 -1.87
N LEU A 64 -1.34 -3.34 -1.51
CA LEU A 64 -1.42 -4.77 -1.83
C LEU A 64 -1.36 -4.99 -3.35
N THR A 65 -2.05 -4.17 -4.13
CA THR A 65 -1.99 -4.25 -5.61
C THR A 65 -0.60 -3.90 -6.14
N ALA A 66 0.04 -2.86 -5.60
CA ALA A 66 1.37 -2.42 -6.02
C ALA A 66 2.44 -3.50 -5.80
N LEU A 67 2.26 -4.34 -4.78
CA LEU A 67 3.20 -5.40 -4.44
C LEU A 67 3.27 -6.49 -5.52
N THR A 68 2.14 -6.85 -6.14
CA THR A 68 2.08 -7.90 -7.18
C THR A 68 2.21 -7.38 -8.61
N SER A 69 1.95 -6.08 -8.84
CA SER A 69 1.92 -5.49 -10.19
C SER A 69 3.27 -4.98 -10.70
N ARG A 70 4.30 -4.92 -9.86
CA ARG A 70 5.64 -4.45 -10.25
C ARG A 70 6.53 -5.59 -10.73
N ASN A 71 7.32 -5.31 -11.76
CA ASN A 71 8.37 -6.23 -12.22
C ASN A 71 9.45 -6.46 -11.16
N GLU A 72 9.76 -5.42 -10.39
CA GLU A 72 10.69 -5.47 -9.26
C GLU A 72 9.99 -5.01 -7.99
N THR A 73 10.01 -5.85 -6.95
CA THR A 73 9.42 -5.56 -5.65
C THR A 73 10.20 -4.42 -4.98
N ALA A 74 9.51 -3.35 -4.58
CA ALA A 74 10.13 -2.31 -3.77
C ALA A 74 9.90 -2.60 -2.28
N MET A 75 10.97 -2.63 -1.50
CA MET A 75 10.91 -3.00 -0.07
C MET A 75 10.03 -2.06 0.77
N ARG A 76 9.88 -0.80 0.33
CA ARG A 76 8.95 0.16 0.95
C ARG A 76 7.50 -0.28 0.89
N ASP A 77 7.07 -0.96 -0.19
CA ASP A 77 5.69 -1.45 -0.28
C ASP A 77 5.44 -2.58 0.72
N ILE A 78 6.43 -3.44 1.00
CA ILE A 78 6.35 -4.46 2.07
C ILE A 78 6.23 -3.80 3.44
N TYR A 79 7.04 -2.77 3.68
CA TYR A 79 6.98 -2.00 4.92
C TYR A 79 5.62 -1.32 5.11
N ASP A 80 5.06 -0.72 4.05
CA ASP A 80 3.74 -0.10 4.08
C ASP A 80 2.64 -1.13 4.37
N VAL A 81 2.68 -2.31 3.73
CA VAL A 81 1.75 -3.41 3.98
C VAL A 81 1.84 -3.89 5.42
N TRP A 82 3.05 -4.10 5.96
CA TRP A 82 3.26 -4.44 7.36
C TRP A 82 2.66 -3.38 8.28
N TYR A 83 2.95 -2.11 8.01
CA TYR A 83 2.50 -1.01 8.85
C TYR A 83 0.96 -0.92 8.86
N PHE A 84 0.31 -1.02 7.71
CA PHE A 84 -1.15 -1.00 7.63
C PHE A 84 -1.79 -2.19 8.33
N ALA A 85 -1.26 -3.40 8.11
CA ALA A 85 -1.77 -4.61 8.73
C ALA A 85 -1.58 -4.61 10.25
N LYS A 86 -0.40 -4.21 10.73
CA LYS A 86 -0.08 -4.09 12.17
C LYS A 86 -0.97 -3.08 12.88
N ASN A 87 -1.40 -2.04 12.18
CA ASN A 87 -2.31 -1.02 12.72
C ASN A 87 -3.80 -1.36 12.51
N ASN A 88 -4.13 -2.59 12.09
CA ASN A 88 -5.50 -3.06 11.84
C ASN A 88 -6.29 -2.14 10.90
N TRP A 89 -5.65 -1.67 9.82
CA TRP A 89 -6.39 -0.96 8.78
C TRP A 89 -7.27 -1.94 8.01
N ASP A 90 -8.53 -1.56 7.79
CA ASP A 90 -9.43 -2.31 6.93
C ASP A 90 -8.96 -2.27 5.46
N ILE A 91 -9.49 -3.17 4.64
CA ILE A 91 -9.18 -3.25 3.22
C ILE A 91 -10.47 -3.10 2.44
N SER A 92 -10.49 -2.18 1.47
CA SER A 92 -11.61 -2.09 0.54
C SER A 92 -11.55 -3.27 -0.43
N THR A 93 -12.37 -4.28 -0.15
CA THR A 93 -12.42 -5.56 -0.87
C THR A 93 -12.83 -5.38 -2.34
N GLU A 94 -13.80 -4.51 -2.58
CA GLU A 94 -14.29 -4.13 -3.91
C GLU A 94 -13.19 -3.50 -4.75
N ILE A 95 -12.48 -2.53 -4.17
CA ILE A 95 -11.37 -1.85 -4.85
C ILE A 95 -10.23 -2.82 -5.12
N LEU A 96 -9.88 -3.67 -4.15
CA LEU A 96 -8.80 -4.64 -4.34
C LEU A 96 -9.12 -5.61 -5.49
N LYS A 97 -10.37 -6.10 -5.58
CA LYS A 97 -10.83 -6.92 -6.70
C LYS A 97 -10.72 -6.20 -8.04
N ILE A 98 -11.19 -4.96 -8.12
CA ILE A 98 -11.14 -4.15 -9.35
C ILE A 98 -9.68 -3.91 -9.79
N MET A 99 -8.78 -3.68 -8.84
CA MET A 99 -7.39 -3.35 -9.13
C MET A 99 -6.53 -4.59 -9.43
N ALA A 100 -6.79 -5.70 -8.77
CA ALA A 100 -6.02 -6.94 -8.89
C ALA A 100 -6.55 -7.92 -9.94
N ASP A 101 -7.82 -7.79 -10.34
CA ASP A 101 -8.54 -8.75 -11.19
C ASP A 101 -8.48 -10.20 -10.65
N LYS A 102 -8.52 -10.32 -9.32
CA LYS A 102 -8.41 -11.58 -8.57
C LYS A 102 -9.29 -11.56 -7.33
N THR A 103 -9.60 -12.73 -6.78
CA THR A 103 -10.19 -12.79 -5.44
C THR A 103 -9.17 -12.31 -4.40
N ILE A 104 -9.67 -11.87 -3.26
CA ILE A 104 -8.82 -11.35 -2.17
C ILE A 104 -7.89 -12.43 -1.67
N GLN A 105 -8.39 -13.66 -1.55
CA GLN A 105 -7.62 -14.82 -1.09
C GLN A 105 -6.46 -15.13 -2.03
N GLU A 106 -6.72 -15.16 -3.34
CA GLU A 106 -5.68 -15.38 -4.36
C GLU A 106 -4.64 -14.25 -4.33
N HIS A 107 -5.11 -13.00 -4.26
CA HIS A 107 -4.21 -11.85 -4.26
C HIS A 107 -3.34 -11.77 -3.00
N LEU A 108 -3.89 -12.09 -1.83
CA LEU A 108 -3.13 -12.17 -0.58
C LEU A 108 -2.13 -13.31 -0.61
N ALA A 109 -2.48 -14.47 -1.17
CA ALA A 109 -1.54 -15.57 -1.37
C ALA A 109 -0.36 -15.16 -2.25
N ASP A 110 -0.61 -14.45 -3.35
CA ASP A 110 0.44 -13.89 -4.22
C ASP A 110 1.33 -12.89 -3.47
N CYS A 111 0.72 -11.99 -2.67
CA CYS A 111 1.47 -11.04 -1.85
C CYS A 111 2.41 -11.75 -0.87
N ILE A 112 1.90 -12.78 -0.16
CA ILE A 112 2.69 -13.59 0.78
C ILE A 112 3.84 -14.27 0.05
N ALA A 113 3.58 -14.90 -1.09
CA ALA A 113 4.62 -15.56 -1.88
C ALA A 113 5.72 -14.57 -2.32
N ILE A 114 5.36 -13.35 -2.72
CA ILE A 114 6.35 -12.31 -3.07
C ILE A 114 7.18 -11.92 -1.84
N ILE A 115 6.53 -11.66 -0.70
CA ILE A 115 7.19 -11.27 0.55
C ILE A 115 8.18 -12.33 1.00
N GLU A 116 7.76 -13.60 1.00
CA GLU A 116 8.58 -14.73 1.44
C GLU A 116 9.81 -14.95 0.55
N ASN A 117 9.71 -14.65 -0.75
CA ASN A 117 10.80 -14.82 -1.71
C ASN A 117 11.83 -13.66 -1.71
N VAL A 118 11.61 -12.58 -0.96
CA VAL A 118 12.58 -11.50 -0.86
C VAL A 118 13.86 -11.99 -0.18
N LYS A 119 15.01 -11.73 -0.80
CA LYS A 119 16.33 -12.12 -0.26
C LYS A 119 16.77 -11.18 0.85
N ASP A 120 17.47 -11.71 1.84
CA ASP A 120 17.95 -10.95 3.01
C ASP A 120 18.90 -9.80 2.61
N ASN A 121 19.67 -9.97 1.53
CA ASN A 121 20.56 -8.92 1.02
C ASN A 121 19.83 -7.80 0.26
N GLN A 122 18.54 -7.97 -0.05
CA GLN A 122 17.73 -7.00 -0.79
C GLN A 122 16.74 -6.24 0.12
N ILE A 123 16.44 -6.75 1.32
CA ILE A 123 15.36 -6.23 2.18
C ILE A 123 15.49 -4.75 2.59
N LEU A 124 16.72 -4.20 2.55
CA LEU A 124 16.98 -2.78 2.83
C LEU A 124 17.09 -1.90 1.58
N GLN A 125 17.03 -2.45 0.38
CA GLN A 125 17.22 -1.70 -0.85
C GLN A 125 16.16 -0.59 -1.00
N GLY A 126 16.60 0.66 -1.06
CA GLY A 126 15.73 1.85 -1.16
C GLY A 126 14.88 2.16 0.08
N LEU A 127 14.96 1.33 1.13
CA LEU A 127 14.28 1.52 2.40
C LEU A 127 15.26 1.94 3.51
N GLY A 128 16.47 1.38 3.51
CA GLY A 128 17.45 1.60 4.59
C GLY A 128 17.86 3.07 4.80
N GLU A 129 17.85 3.89 3.75
CA GLU A 129 18.16 5.32 3.86
C GLU A 129 17.15 6.12 4.69
N LEU A 130 15.95 5.57 4.87
CA LEU A 130 14.84 6.21 5.60
C LEU A 130 14.74 5.72 7.05
N LEU A 131 15.58 4.76 7.47
CA LEU A 131 15.46 4.05 8.75
C LEU A 131 16.67 4.31 9.66
N SER A 132 16.41 4.32 10.96
CA SER A 132 17.45 4.28 11.99
C SER A 132 18.16 2.92 12.03
N GLU A 133 19.34 2.85 12.64
CA GLU A 133 20.09 1.59 12.78
C GLU A 133 19.31 0.49 13.52
N LYS A 134 18.52 0.88 14.52
CA LYS A 134 17.64 -0.05 15.25
C LYS A 134 16.56 -0.63 14.34
N GLU A 135 15.91 0.21 13.54
CA GLU A 135 14.88 -0.23 12.59
C GLU A 135 15.47 -1.11 11.48
N LYS A 136 16.67 -0.79 10.98
CA LYS A 136 17.37 -1.63 10.00
C LYS A 136 17.63 -3.03 10.53
N MET A 137 18.02 -3.18 11.80
CA MET A 137 18.21 -4.50 12.41
C MET A 137 16.90 -5.29 12.41
N TRP A 138 15.81 -4.68 12.88
CA TRP A 138 14.49 -5.31 12.90
C TRP A 138 13.98 -5.65 11.50
N VAL A 139 14.16 -4.76 10.51
CA VAL A 139 13.74 -5.03 9.12
C VAL A 139 14.42 -6.28 8.55
N LYS A 140 15.71 -6.47 8.84
CA LYS A 140 16.45 -7.65 8.38
C LYS A 140 15.96 -8.95 9.00
N THR A 141 15.46 -8.92 10.24
CA THR A 141 15.12 -10.14 10.99
C THR A 141 13.65 -10.50 10.97
N ASP A 142 12.77 -9.49 10.95
CA ASP A 142 11.37 -9.64 11.36
C ASP A 142 10.38 -9.14 10.31
N LEU A 143 10.69 -8.10 9.52
CA LEU A 143 9.73 -7.48 8.59
C LEU A 143 9.03 -8.53 7.71
N ARG A 144 9.79 -9.42 7.06
CA ARG A 144 9.23 -10.47 6.19
C ARG A 144 8.27 -11.40 6.95
N LYS A 145 8.69 -11.88 8.14
CA LYS A 145 7.93 -12.83 8.95
C LYS A 145 6.65 -12.19 9.49
N GLU A 146 6.77 -10.98 10.04
CA GLU A 146 5.64 -10.24 10.58
C GLU A 146 4.65 -9.88 9.47
N THR A 147 5.13 -9.41 8.31
CA THR A 147 4.25 -9.06 7.19
C THR A 147 3.47 -10.27 6.69
N ALA A 148 4.14 -11.41 6.48
CA ALA A 148 3.49 -12.64 6.05
C ALA A 148 2.46 -13.13 7.09
N PHE A 149 2.81 -13.09 8.38
CA PHE A 149 1.90 -13.45 9.47
C PHE A 149 0.67 -12.55 9.52
N PHE A 150 0.84 -11.22 9.44
CA PHE A 150 -0.30 -10.30 9.44
C PHE A 150 -1.15 -10.46 8.19
N ALA A 151 -0.55 -10.66 7.02
CA ALA A 151 -1.28 -10.87 5.77
C ALA A 151 -2.17 -12.12 5.82
N GLN A 152 -1.72 -13.21 6.45
CA GLN A 152 -2.52 -14.42 6.66
C GLN A 152 -3.72 -14.21 7.61
N LYS A 153 -3.65 -13.19 8.48
CA LYS A 153 -4.69 -12.89 9.48
C LYS A 153 -5.66 -11.79 9.06
N LEU A 154 -5.45 -11.19 7.90
CA LEU A 154 -6.35 -10.15 7.42
C LEU A 154 -7.77 -10.71 7.27
N PRO A 155 -8.80 -10.00 7.76
CA PRO A 155 -10.17 -10.47 7.66
C PRO A 155 -10.57 -10.49 6.19
N VAL A 156 -10.71 -11.71 5.65
CA VAL A 156 -11.31 -11.89 4.34
C VAL A 156 -12.79 -12.12 4.56
N CYS A 157 -13.59 -11.04 4.51
CA CYS A 157 -15.03 -11.18 4.54
C CYS A 157 -15.46 -12.05 3.36
N ALA A 158 -15.99 -13.24 3.65
CA ALA A 158 -16.55 -14.12 2.64
C ALA A 158 -17.64 -13.36 1.87
N GLU A 159 -17.56 -13.40 0.55
CA GLU A 159 -18.51 -12.74 -0.34
C GLU A 159 -19.95 -13.18 -0.03
N GLY A 160 -20.81 -12.22 0.34
CA GLY A 160 -22.23 -12.44 0.55
C GLY A 160 -22.79 -12.09 1.94
N ALA A 161 -21.98 -11.65 2.91
CA ALA A 161 -22.51 -11.15 4.18
C ALA A 161 -23.13 -9.76 3.99
N MET A 162 -24.46 -9.69 3.90
CA MET A 162 -25.21 -8.44 4.03
C MET A 162 -24.78 -7.72 5.31
N MET A 163 -24.65 -6.39 5.25
CA MET A 163 -24.46 -5.52 6.41
C MET A 163 -25.54 -5.85 7.47
N GLY A 164 -25.18 -6.65 8.48
CA GLY A 164 -26.12 -7.12 9.49
C GLY A 164 -25.70 -8.36 10.26
N GLU A 165 -24.86 -9.23 9.71
CA GLU A 165 -24.44 -10.46 10.42
C GLU A 165 -22.95 -10.75 10.22
N CYS A 166 -22.09 -10.03 10.94
CA CYS A 166 -20.73 -10.51 11.26
C CYS A 166 -20.62 -10.69 12.77
N GLY A 167 -21.38 -11.63 13.31
CA GLY A 167 -21.07 -12.21 14.61
C GLY A 167 -19.97 -13.24 14.41
N LEU A 168 -18.70 -12.82 14.43
CA LEU A 168 -17.50 -13.60 14.80
C LEU A 168 -16.21 -12.82 14.48
N CYS A 169 -16.11 -11.57 14.91
CA CYS A 169 -14.84 -10.95 15.24
C CYS A 169 -14.62 -11.11 16.75
N GLN A 170 -14.34 -12.35 17.19
CA GLN A 170 -13.76 -12.54 18.52
C GLN A 170 -12.31 -12.04 18.45
N THR A 171 -12.09 -10.86 19.00
CA THR A 171 -10.74 -10.46 19.42
C THR A 171 -10.24 -11.49 20.43
N PRO A 172 -8.96 -11.91 20.39
CA PRO A 172 -8.39 -12.57 21.55
C PRO A 172 -8.28 -11.50 22.64
N SER A 173 -9.12 -11.64 23.67
CA SER A 173 -9.00 -10.92 24.93
C SER A 173 -7.61 -11.11 25.50
N VAL A 174 -6.87 -10.02 25.69
CA VAL A 174 -5.78 -9.91 26.65
C VAL A 174 -6.24 -8.99 27.76
#